data_AF-A0A969KGF4-F1
#
_entry.id   AF-A0A969KGF4-F1
#
_cell.length_a   1.000
_cell.length_b   1.000
_cell.length_c   1.000
_cell.angle_alpha   90.00
_cell.angle_beta   90.00
_cell.angle_gamma   90.00
#
_symmetry.space_group_name_H-M   'P 1'
#
loop_
_entity.id
_entity.type
_entity.pdbx_description
1 polymer ?
#
loop_
_entity_poly.entity_id
_entity_poly.type
_entity_poly.pdbx_seq_one_letter_code
_entity_poly.pdbx_strand_id
1 'polypeptide(L)'
;MQPKIIVCGLGRTGYKIFRLLSQQGAEVIGISDRPLSDGSQSIVVGDPRQPATLVHAGIREAQTLVLTHNDDALNLGVLTQARVLNPKIRIVNRIYNQTLGDRLDQTLPDHVTMSVSALAAPIFAFAALGSKAIGQLSLYNKTWPIHEEVIGADHPWLGYALSALWENPNRMLIHYLPARGENDLISAVVGGAVLQQGDHLILGTPPKVKNSRFSFFQKFRKAIANLRQYQHHVRPMTFVMLALLVTICIATFTYVFVNFDLSIVDALYFSVGMITGAGGKEEVAEFAPDWVKVFTAVMMVVGAGVIGICYALINDFILGSRIRQFWDATKIPNQNHYVICGLGGMGMAIARQLHQQGYDVVVLETNHENRFLRSARALGIPVILADASVSNSLRDAHITQAEAL
;
A
#
# COMPACT_ATOMS: atom_id res chain seq x y z
N MET A 1 -40.11 18.88 -14.31
CA MET A 1 -40.30 17.45 -13.97
C MET A 1 -39.21 17.06 -12.99
N GLN A 2 -39.53 16.40 -11.88
CA GLN A 2 -38.52 15.93 -10.94
C GLN A 2 -37.68 14.82 -11.59
N PRO A 3 -36.38 14.72 -11.27
CA PRO A 3 -35.56 13.72 -11.89
C PRO A 3 -35.93 12.31 -11.39
N LYS A 4 -36.16 11.36 -12.31
CA LYS A 4 -36.36 9.93 -12.05
C LYS A 4 -35.00 9.25 -11.85
N ILE A 5 -34.72 8.87 -10.60
CA ILE A 5 -33.45 8.28 -10.18
C ILE A 5 -33.68 6.84 -9.73
N ILE A 6 -32.86 5.92 -10.22
CA ILE A 6 -32.84 4.54 -9.75
C ILE A 6 -31.61 4.32 -8.88
N VAL A 7 -31.78 3.79 -7.67
CA VAL A 7 -30.68 3.40 -6.78
C VAL A 7 -30.63 1.88 -6.70
N CYS A 8 -29.59 1.31 -7.29
CA CYS A 8 -29.38 -0.12 -7.38
C CYS A 8 -28.37 -0.60 -6.31
N GLY A 9 -28.82 -1.50 -5.43
CA GLY A 9 -28.02 -2.06 -4.34
C GLY A 9 -28.28 -1.43 -2.99
N LEU A 10 -29.46 -1.66 -2.41
CA LEU A 10 -29.88 -1.12 -1.11
C LEU A 10 -29.19 -1.79 0.11
N GLY A 11 -27.86 -1.92 0.05
CA GLY A 11 -27.02 -2.22 1.22
C GLY A 11 -26.84 -1.00 2.13
N ARG A 12 -25.83 -1.02 3.01
CA ARG A 12 -25.58 0.05 4.00
C ARG A 12 -25.42 1.45 3.36
N THR A 13 -24.70 1.54 2.25
CA THR A 13 -24.47 2.82 1.55
C THR A 13 -25.64 3.17 0.63
N GLY A 14 -26.10 2.23 -0.21
CA GLY A 14 -27.19 2.46 -1.15
C GLY A 14 -28.50 2.86 -0.49
N TYR A 15 -28.85 2.24 0.64
CA TYR A 15 -30.06 2.60 1.38
C TYR A 15 -30.02 4.02 1.95
N LYS A 16 -28.84 4.49 2.42
CA LYS A 16 -28.67 5.88 2.86
C LYS A 16 -28.81 6.86 1.70
N ILE A 17 -28.23 6.55 0.54
CA ILE A 17 -28.37 7.36 -0.67
C ILE A 17 -29.83 7.44 -1.11
N PHE A 18 -30.53 6.30 -1.14
CA PHE A 18 -31.96 6.22 -1.43
C PHE A 18 -32.78 7.12 -0.51
N ARG A 19 -32.56 7.03 0.82
CA ARG A 19 -33.25 7.87 1.81
C ARG A 19 -32.94 9.36 1.65
N LEU A 20 -31.68 9.73 1.44
CA LEU A 20 -31.28 11.13 1.26
C LEU A 20 -31.91 11.77 0.02
N LEU A 21 -31.90 11.06 -1.11
CA LEU A 21 -32.53 11.54 -2.34
C LEU A 21 -34.05 11.67 -2.18
N SER A 22 -34.69 10.70 -1.52
CA SER A 22 -36.13 10.75 -1.22
C SER A 22 -36.48 11.94 -0.31
N GLN A 23 -35.66 12.22 0.72
CA GLN A 23 -35.83 13.37 1.61
C GLN A 23 -35.66 14.72 0.90
N GLN A 24 -34.84 14.77 -0.15
CA GLN A 24 -34.67 15.96 -1.00
C GLN A 24 -35.79 16.14 -2.02
N GLY A 25 -36.81 15.27 -2.01
CA GLY A 25 -37.97 15.35 -2.90
C GLY A 25 -37.69 14.87 -4.32
N ALA A 26 -36.66 14.06 -4.55
CA ALA A 26 -36.45 13.42 -5.85
C ALA A 26 -37.40 12.21 -6.03
N GLU A 27 -37.75 11.90 -7.28
CA GLU A 27 -38.51 10.69 -7.62
C GLU A 27 -37.52 9.52 -7.68
N VAL A 28 -37.45 8.73 -6.61
CA VAL A 28 -36.42 7.68 -6.45
C VAL A 28 -37.04 6.30 -6.37
N ILE A 29 -36.53 5.37 -7.18
CA ILE A 29 -36.85 3.95 -7.13
C ILE A 29 -35.62 3.17 -6.66
N GLY A 30 -35.78 2.35 -5.64
CA GLY A 30 -34.72 1.48 -5.13
C GLY A 30 -34.80 0.07 -5.71
N ILE A 31 -33.66 -0.57 -5.99
CA ILE A 31 -33.59 -2.00 -6.35
C ILE A 31 -32.80 -2.75 -5.28
N SER A 32 -33.41 -3.81 -4.75
CA SER A 32 -32.81 -4.69 -3.72
C SER A 32 -32.93 -6.15 -4.13
N ASP A 33 -31.92 -6.95 -3.80
CA ASP A 33 -31.92 -8.40 -3.95
C ASP A 33 -32.79 -9.12 -2.91
N ARG A 34 -33.17 -8.40 -1.85
CA ARG A 34 -33.97 -8.90 -0.73
C ARG A 34 -35.08 -7.92 -0.35
N PRO A 35 -36.21 -8.42 0.19
CA PRO A 35 -37.24 -7.55 0.73
C PRO A 35 -36.67 -6.73 1.90
N LEU A 36 -37.02 -5.45 1.92
CA LEU A 36 -36.70 -4.54 3.02
C LEU A 36 -37.97 -4.33 3.84
N SER A 37 -37.84 -4.29 5.17
CA SER A 37 -38.97 -4.13 6.10
C SER A 37 -39.71 -2.79 5.95
N ASP A 38 -39.06 -1.85 5.28
CA ASP A 38 -39.55 -0.52 5.00
C ASP A 38 -40.43 -0.61 3.74
N GLY A 39 -41.73 -0.81 3.91
CA GLY A 39 -42.74 -1.05 2.87
C GLY A 39 -43.01 0.17 1.95
N SER A 40 -41.99 0.93 1.60
CA SER A 40 -42.07 1.98 0.60
C SER A 40 -42.43 1.38 -0.76
N GLN A 41 -43.51 1.86 -1.37
CA GLN A 41 -43.96 1.44 -2.71
C GLN A 41 -42.90 1.68 -3.81
N SER A 42 -41.84 2.41 -3.50
CA SER A 42 -40.76 2.78 -4.42
C SER A 42 -39.58 1.79 -4.43
N ILE A 43 -39.74 0.55 -3.94
CA ILE A 43 -38.67 -0.46 -3.93
C ILE A 43 -39.07 -1.67 -4.77
N VAL A 44 -38.23 -2.00 -5.76
CA VAL A 44 -38.33 -3.20 -6.58
C VAL A 44 -37.40 -4.27 -6.01
N VAL A 45 -37.96 -5.45 -5.73
CA VAL A 45 -37.19 -6.61 -5.26
C VAL A 45 -36.88 -7.52 -6.45
N GLY A 46 -35.59 -7.78 -6.70
CA GLY A 46 -35.15 -8.66 -7.78
C GLY A 46 -33.65 -8.55 -8.05
N ASP A 47 -33.13 -9.44 -8.90
CA ASP A 47 -31.74 -9.41 -9.33
C ASP A 47 -31.52 -8.29 -10.36
N PRO A 48 -30.71 -7.26 -10.05
CA PRO A 48 -30.50 -6.13 -10.95
C PRO A 48 -29.77 -6.49 -12.25
N ARG A 49 -29.18 -7.69 -12.35
CA ARG A 49 -28.59 -8.20 -13.60
C ARG A 49 -29.66 -8.59 -14.62
N GLN A 50 -30.89 -8.84 -14.16
CA GLN A 50 -31.99 -9.23 -15.02
C GLN A 50 -32.60 -7.99 -15.70
N PRO A 51 -32.73 -7.99 -17.05
CA PRO A 51 -33.35 -6.87 -17.77
C PRO A 51 -34.76 -6.56 -17.27
N ALA A 52 -35.53 -7.59 -16.91
CA ALA A 52 -36.89 -7.46 -16.42
C ALA A 52 -36.98 -6.62 -15.13
N THR A 53 -36.03 -6.80 -14.20
CA THR A 53 -35.98 -6.03 -12.94
C THR A 53 -35.68 -4.56 -13.20
N LEU A 54 -34.75 -4.25 -14.10
CA LEU A 54 -34.45 -2.87 -14.48
C LEU A 54 -35.63 -2.21 -15.21
N VAL A 55 -36.32 -2.94 -16.08
CA VAL A 55 -37.54 -2.43 -16.75
C VAL A 55 -38.65 -2.17 -15.74
N HIS A 56 -38.87 -3.08 -14.79
CA HIS A 56 -39.84 -2.88 -13.70
C HIS A 56 -39.52 -1.64 -12.87
N ALA A 57 -38.23 -1.36 -12.64
CA ALA A 57 -37.78 -0.15 -11.97
C ALA A 57 -37.84 1.13 -12.83
N GLY A 58 -38.32 1.05 -14.07
CA GLY A 58 -38.51 2.23 -14.94
C GLY A 58 -37.25 2.72 -15.65
N ILE A 59 -36.23 1.86 -15.86
CA ILE A 59 -34.92 2.26 -16.43
C ILE A 59 -35.00 2.99 -17.79
N ARG A 60 -36.03 2.71 -18.59
CA ARG A 60 -36.23 3.30 -19.93
C ARG A 60 -36.45 4.81 -19.89
N GLU A 61 -37.07 5.31 -18.81
CA GLU A 61 -37.40 6.73 -18.63
C GLU A 61 -36.54 7.40 -17.54
N ALA A 62 -35.81 6.60 -16.75
CA ALA A 62 -34.93 7.10 -15.72
C ALA A 62 -33.82 7.98 -16.33
N GLN A 63 -33.53 9.12 -15.70
CA GLN A 63 -32.42 9.96 -16.15
C GLN A 63 -31.11 9.58 -15.47
N THR A 64 -31.16 8.99 -14.27
CA THR A 64 -29.96 8.60 -13.52
C THR A 64 -30.10 7.21 -12.91
N LEU A 65 -29.05 6.40 -13.05
CA LEU A 65 -28.86 5.14 -12.33
C LEU A 65 -27.66 5.27 -11.39
N VAL A 66 -27.87 4.98 -10.11
CA VAL A 66 -26.83 4.95 -9.09
C VAL A 66 -26.55 3.51 -8.71
N LEU A 67 -25.34 3.03 -8.97
CA LEU A 67 -24.90 1.67 -8.67
C LEU A 67 -24.09 1.69 -7.38
N THR A 68 -24.52 0.92 -6.39
CA THR A 68 -23.96 1.05 -5.02
C THR A 68 -23.54 -0.27 -4.39
N HIS A 69 -23.52 -1.37 -5.16
CA HIS A 69 -23.00 -2.64 -4.66
C HIS A 69 -21.51 -2.57 -4.37
N ASN A 70 -21.05 -3.46 -3.49
CA ASN A 70 -19.63 -3.59 -3.12
C ASN A 70 -18.83 -4.44 -4.11
N ASP A 71 -19.48 -5.03 -5.11
CA ASP A 71 -18.88 -5.85 -6.14
C ASP A 71 -18.82 -5.06 -7.47
N ASP A 72 -17.61 -4.72 -7.89
CA ASP A 72 -17.33 -3.97 -9.11
C ASP A 72 -17.82 -4.75 -10.36
N ALA A 73 -17.72 -6.09 -10.36
CA ALA A 73 -18.14 -6.90 -11.49
C ALA A 73 -19.67 -6.90 -11.65
N LEU A 74 -20.40 -6.98 -10.53
CA LEU A 74 -21.85 -6.85 -10.53
C LEU A 74 -22.28 -5.47 -11.03
N ASN A 75 -21.67 -4.39 -10.51
CA ASN A 75 -21.99 -3.04 -10.96
C ASN A 75 -21.73 -2.87 -12.47
N LEU A 76 -20.63 -3.39 -13.00
CA LEU A 76 -20.36 -3.35 -14.44
C LEU A 76 -21.39 -4.13 -15.26
N GLY A 77 -21.81 -5.31 -14.80
CA GLY A 77 -22.87 -6.08 -15.47
C GLY A 77 -24.19 -5.31 -15.55
N VAL A 78 -24.61 -4.70 -14.43
CA VAL A 78 -25.82 -3.87 -14.38
C VAL A 78 -25.68 -2.62 -15.24
N LEU A 79 -24.51 -1.97 -15.22
CA LEU A 79 -24.19 -0.81 -16.05
C LEU A 79 -24.37 -1.11 -17.53
N THR A 80 -23.77 -2.21 -18.02
CA THR A 80 -23.85 -2.60 -19.44
C THR A 80 -25.30 -2.88 -19.82
N GLN A 81 -26.04 -3.61 -19.00
CA GLN A 81 -27.45 -3.91 -19.26
C GLN A 81 -28.32 -2.64 -19.27
N ALA A 82 -28.10 -1.72 -18.33
CA ALA A 82 -28.81 -0.46 -18.25
C ALA A 82 -28.56 0.39 -19.50
N ARG A 83 -27.32 0.43 -20.00
CA ARG A 83 -26.96 1.18 -21.22
C ARG A 83 -27.60 0.60 -22.48
N VAL A 84 -27.78 -0.73 -22.56
CA VAL A 84 -28.54 -1.36 -23.65
C VAL A 84 -30.01 -0.94 -23.62
N LEU A 85 -30.62 -0.87 -22.43
CA LEU A 85 -32.04 -0.52 -22.27
C LEU A 85 -32.31 0.99 -22.39
N ASN A 86 -31.35 1.82 -21.96
CA ASN A 86 -31.41 3.27 -22.02
C ASN A 86 -30.00 3.83 -22.33
N PRO A 87 -29.67 4.07 -23.63
CA PRO A 87 -28.34 4.52 -24.04
C PRO A 87 -27.92 5.88 -23.45
N LYS A 88 -28.89 6.74 -23.12
CA LYS A 88 -28.66 8.12 -22.67
C LYS A 88 -28.67 8.28 -21.14
N ILE A 89 -28.85 7.20 -20.39
CA ILE A 89 -28.93 7.29 -18.93
C ILE A 89 -27.62 7.78 -18.33
N ARG A 90 -27.69 8.71 -17.36
CA ARG A 90 -26.54 9.07 -16.54
C ARG A 90 -26.26 7.95 -15.55
N ILE A 91 -25.00 7.52 -15.43
CA ILE A 91 -24.63 6.44 -14.50
C ILE A 91 -23.66 6.98 -13.46
N VAL A 92 -24.04 6.87 -12.18
CA VAL A 92 -23.15 7.12 -11.04
C VAL A 92 -22.76 5.76 -10.48
N ASN A 93 -21.50 5.38 -10.69
CA ASN A 93 -21.02 4.03 -10.41
C ASN A 93 -20.11 4.00 -9.19
N ARG A 94 -20.49 3.21 -8.18
CA ARG A 94 -19.56 2.87 -7.10
C ARG A 94 -18.53 1.87 -7.63
N ILE A 95 -17.25 2.23 -7.53
CA ILE A 95 -16.15 1.31 -7.82
C ILE A 95 -15.16 1.27 -6.66
N TYR A 96 -14.58 0.11 -6.43
CA TYR A 96 -13.43 -0.01 -5.55
C TYR A 96 -12.12 0.31 -6.28
N ASN A 97 -11.91 -0.22 -7.48
CA ASN A 97 -10.71 -0.01 -8.26
C ASN A 97 -10.70 1.38 -8.96
N GLN A 98 -9.99 2.35 -8.36
CA GLN A 98 -9.88 3.70 -8.89
C GLN A 98 -9.36 3.77 -10.32
N THR A 99 -8.31 3.00 -10.66
CA THR A 99 -7.73 3.01 -12.01
C THR A 99 -8.71 2.52 -13.06
N LEU A 100 -9.56 1.55 -12.70
CA LEU A 100 -10.65 1.11 -13.57
C LEU A 100 -11.72 2.20 -13.69
N GLY A 101 -12.06 2.85 -12.58
CA GLY A 101 -12.99 3.98 -12.55
C GLY A 101 -12.58 5.12 -13.46
N ASP A 102 -11.33 5.58 -13.36
CA ASP A 102 -10.79 6.67 -14.18
C ASP A 102 -10.88 6.35 -15.68
N ARG A 103 -10.62 5.10 -16.06
CA ARG A 103 -10.77 4.63 -17.45
C ARG A 103 -12.22 4.60 -17.90
N LEU A 104 -13.14 4.18 -17.05
CA LEU A 104 -14.57 4.16 -17.36
C LEU A 104 -15.10 5.59 -17.56
N ASP A 105 -14.70 6.52 -16.69
CA ASP A 105 -15.12 7.93 -16.79
C ASP A 105 -14.59 8.61 -18.07
N GLN A 106 -13.42 8.18 -18.58
CA GLN A 106 -12.88 8.68 -19.84
C GLN A 106 -13.51 8.05 -21.09
N THR A 107 -14.09 6.85 -20.97
CA THR A 107 -14.55 6.05 -22.12
C THR A 107 -16.07 6.03 -22.27
N LEU A 108 -16.81 6.13 -21.17
CA LEU A 108 -18.27 6.06 -21.18
C LEU A 108 -18.89 7.46 -21.11
N PRO A 109 -19.89 7.78 -21.95
CA PRO A 109 -20.60 9.06 -21.87
C PRO A 109 -21.47 9.12 -20.60
N ASP A 110 -21.58 10.30 -20.00
CA ASP A 110 -22.41 10.57 -18.83
C ASP A 110 -22.23 9.54 -17.69
N HIS A 111 -20.99 9.11 -17.48
CA HIS A 111 -20.58 8.19 -16.42
C HIS A 111 -19.70 8.91 -15.41
N VAL A 112 -19.98 8.69 -14.12
CA VAL A 112 -19.18 9.21 -13.02
C VAL A 112 -18.90 8.08 -12.05
N THR A 113 -17.62 7.88 -11.75
CA THR A 113 -17.19 6.87 -10.79
C THR A 113 -16.93 7.48 -9.42
N MET A 114 -17.34 6.78 -8.36
CA MET A 114 -17.00 7.16 -6.99
C MET A 114 -16.49 5.95 -6.19
N SER A 115 -15.37 6.14 -5.49
CA SER A 115 -14.85 5.17 -4.53
C SER A 115 -15.08 5.65 -3.11
N VAL A 116 -15.88 4.90 -2.34
CA VAL A 116 -16.13 5.20 -0.93
C VAL A 116 -14.82 5.27 -0.14
N SER A 117 -13.88 4.37 -0.45
CA SER A 117 -12.58 4.33 0.23
C SER A 117 -11.70 5.52 -0.13
N ALA A 118 -11.70 5.94 -1.38
CA ALA A 118 -10.96 7.12 -1.83
C ALA A 118 -11.47 8.42 -1.19
N LEU A 119 -12.80 8.54 -1.04
CA LEU A 119 -13.43 9.73 -0.48
C LEU A 119 -13.25 9.84 1.05
N ALA A 120 -13.21 8.71 1.76
CA ALA A 120 -13.11 8.73 3.21
C ALA A 120 -11.66 8.66 3.71
N ALA A 121 -10.75 7.95 3.03
CA ALA A 121 -9.40 7.70 3.52
C ALA A 121 -8.60 8.97 3.88
N PRO A 122 -8.65 10.06 3.10
CA PRO A 122 -7.94 11.28 3.48
C PRO A 122 -8.43 11.88 4.79
N ILE A 123 -9.75 11.88 5.05
CA ILE A 123 -10.32 12.40 6.30
C ILE A 123 -9.83 11.56 7.49
N PHE A 124 -9.81 10.23 7.36
CA PHE A 124 -9.24 9.35 8.39
C PHE A 124 -7.74 9.59 8.61
N ALA A 125 -6.97 9.73 7.53
CA ALA A 125 -5.55 10.04 7.62
C ALA A 125 -5.32 11.38 8.33
N PHE A 126 -6.06 12.43 7.95
CA PHE A 126 -5.99 13.75 8.59
C PHE A 126 -6.35 13.71 10.07
N ALA A 127 -7.40 12.97 10.44
CA ALA A 127 -7.76 12.75 11.83
C ALA A 127 -6.64 12.03 12.62
N ALA A 128 -6.02 11.02 12.02
CA ALA A 128 -4.87 10.32 12.62
C ALA A 128 -3.67 11.25 12.81
N LEU A 129 -3.43 12.19 11.90
CA LEU A 129 -2.40 13.24 12.03
C LEU A 129 -2.76 14.32 13.06
N GLY A 130 -3.87 14.17 13.80
CA GLY A 130 -4.34 15.12 14.80
C GLY A 130 -5.09 16.33 14.24
N SER A 131 -5.37 16.38 12.93
CA SER A 131 -6.14 17.47 12.34
C SER A 131 -7.64 17.18 12.34
N LYS A 132 -8.44 18.15 12.78
CA LYS A 132 -9.91 18.08 12.77
C LYS A 132 -10.46 18.42 11.38
N ALA A 133 -10.07 17.66 10.36
CA ALA A 133 -10.58 17.88 9.02
C ALA A 133 -12.08 17.52 8.95
N ILE A 134 -12.90 18.52 8.62
CA ILE A 134 -14.34 18.36 8.35
C ILE A 134 -14.62 17.90 6.92
N GLY A 135 -13.63 18.03 6.04
CA GLY A 135 -13.74 17.65 4.63
C GLY A 135 -12.41 17.70 3.90
N GLN A 136 -12.49 17.58 2.57
CA GLN A 136 -11.32 17.67 1.70
C GLN A 136 -11.67 18.30 0.35
N LEU A 137 -10.67 18.91 -0.28
CA LEU A 137 -10.70 19.36 -1.67
C LEU A 137 -9.55 18.72 -2.44
N SER A 138 -9.84 18.24 -3.65
CA SER A 138 -8.80 17.82 -4.59
C SER A 138 -8.44 18.98 -5.49
N LEU A 139 -7.26 19.57 -5.28
CA LEU A 139 -6.73 20.69 -6.06
C LEU A 139 -5.39 20.29 -6.66
N TYR A 140 -5.27 20.31 -8.00
CA TYR A 140 -4.04 19.99 -8.72
C TYR A 140 -3.40 18.64 -8.29
N ASN A 141 -4.21 17.59 -8.20
CA ASN A 141 -3.81 16.25 -7.71
C ASN A 141 -3.27 16.21 -6.27
N LYS A 142 -3.55 17.24 -5.46
CA LYS A 142 -3.26 17.25 -4.03
C LYS A 142 -4.55 17.30 -3.24
N THR A 143 -4.59 16.54 -2.16
CA THR A 143 -5.71 16.57 -1.22
C THR A 143 -5.46 17.62 -0.15
N TRP A 144 -6.29 18.65 -0.14
CA TRP A 144 -6.29 19.72 0.85
C TRP A 144 -7.35 19.41 1.93
N PRO A 145 -6.97 19.17 3.18
CA PRO A 145 -7.93 19.06 4.28
C PRO A 145 -8.65 20.40 4.46
N ILE A 146 -9.97 20.33 4.62
CA ILE A 146 -10.78 21.45 5.10
C ILE A 146 -10.98 21.25 6.59
N HIS A 147 -10.71 22.27 7.39
CA HIS A 147 -10.97 22.28 8.83
C HIS A 147 -11.66 23.59 9.23
N GLU A 148 -12.35 23.54 10.35
CA GLU A 148 -12.94 24.70 11.00
C GLU A 148 -12.01 25.15 12.13
N GLU A 149 -11.70 26.44 12.16
CA GLU A 149 -10.99 27.09 13.27
C GLU A 149 -11.93 28.08 13.95
N VAL A 150 -12.02 27.96 15.27
CA VAL A 150 -12.82 28.87 16.11
C VAL A 150 -11.84 29.72 16.91
N ILE A 151 -11.94 31.04 16.74
CA ILE A 151 -11.03 31.99 17.39
C ILE A 151 -11.38 32.11 18.87
N GLY A 152 -10.66 31.38 19.72
CA GLY A 152 -10.73 31.49 21.17
C GLY A 152 -9.90 32.64 21.75
N ALA A 153 -9.94 32.81 23.07
CA ALA A 153 -9.18 33.83 23.79
C ALA A 153 -7.65 33.67 23.63
N ASP A 154 -7.16 32.43 23.55
CA ASP A 154 -5.73 32.11 23.41
C ASP A 154 -5.34 31.76 21.97
N HIS A 155 -6.21 32.03 20.99
CA HIS A 155 -5.96 31.62 19.62
C HIS A 155 -4.87 32.50 18.96
N PRO A 156 -3.87 31.92 18.26
CA PRO A 156 -2.75 32.69 17.70
C PRO A 156 -3.12 33.80 16.71
N TRP A 157 -4.31 33.72 16.12
CA TRP A 157 -4.83 34.71 15.15
C TRP A 157 -5.81 35.71 15.75
N LEU A 158 -6.04 35.68 17.08
CA LEU A 158 -6.85 36.72 17.71
C LEU A 158 -6.19 38.09 17.49
N GLY A 159 -6.93 39.06 16.98
CA GLY A 159 -6.41 40.39 16.66
C GLY A 159 -5.63 40.48 15.34
N TYR A 160 -5.54 39.40 14.54
CA TYR A 160 -4.93 39.46 13.21
C TYR A 160 -5.90 39.98 12.16
N ALA A 161 -5.40 40.73 11.17
CA ALA A 161 -6.18 41.14 10.02
C ALA A 161 -6.57 39.93 9.16
N LEU A 162 -7.85 39.84 8.79
CA LEU A 162 -8.37 38.74 7.97
C LEU A 162 -7.70 38.67 6.59
N SER A 163 -7.36 39.83 6.01
CA SER A 163 -6.64 39.94 4.74
C SER A 163 -5.28 39.23 4.77
N ALA A 164 -4.55 39.31 5.89
CA ALA A 164 -3.27 38.63 6.04
C ALA A 164 -3.40 37.10 5.97
N LEU A 165 -4.54 36.55 6.39
CA LEU A 165 -4.83 35.13 6.26
C LEU A 165 -5.25 34.76 4.83
N TRP A 166 -5.94 35.66 4.14
CA TRP A 166 -6.41 35.48 2.77
C TRP A 166 -5.27 35.51 1.74
N GLU A 167 -4.27 36.38 1.93
CA GLU A 167 -3.14 36.55 1.00
C GLU A 167 -2.09 35.43 1.09
N ASN A 168 -2.19 34.53 2.07
CA ASN A 168 -1.19 33.48 2.27
C ASN A 168 -1.36 32.33 1.25
N PRO A 169 -0.37 32.05 0.38
CA PRO A 169 -0.49 31.01 -0.65
C PRO A 169 -0.55 29.58 -0.11
N ASN A 170 -0.15 29.37 1.15
CA ASN A 170 -0.26 28.08 1.85
C ASN A 170 -1.56 27.96 2.65
N ARG A 171 -2.57 28.74 2.31
CA ARG A 171 -3.88 28.70 2.94
C ARG A 171 -4.94 29.14 1.94
N MET A 172 -6.08 28.48 1.99
CA MET A 172 -7.26 28.87 1.24
C MET A 172 -8.36 29.15 2.24
N LEU A 173 -8.71 30.42 2.41
CA LEU A 173 -9.83 30.82 3.25
C LEU A 173 -11.12 30.64 2.46
N ILE A 174 -11.96 29.68 2.88
CA ILE A 174 -13.16 29.26 2.15
C ILE A 174 -14.37 30.03 2.65
N HIS A 175 -14.51 30.17 3.97
CA HIS A 175 -15.63 30.86 4.59
C HIS A 175 -15.21 31.55 5.89
N TYR A 176 -15.89 32.66 6.21
CA TYR A 176 -15.75 33.40 7.44
C TYR A 176 -17.15 33.72 7.96
N LEU A 177 -17.37 33.41 9.23
CA LEU A 177 -18.59 33.73 9.96
C LEU A 177 -18.20 34.53 11.21
N PRO A 178 -18.49 35.85 11.25
CA PRO A 178 -18.14 36.69 12.39
C PRO A 178 -18.97 36.34 13.63
N ALA A 179 -18.39 36.53 14.81
CA ALA A 179 -19.08 36.39 16.10
C ALA A 179 -20.20 37.44 16.27
N ARG A 180 -20.02 38.61 15.65
CA ARG A 180 -20.93 39.76 15.71
C ARG A 180 -21.13 40.36 14.32
N GLY A 181 -22.37 40.44 13.87
CA GLY A 181 -22.76 40.99 12.58
C GLY A 181 -22.94 39.92 11.49
N GLU A 182 -23.25 40.36 10.27
CA GLU A 182 -23.51 39.49 9.11
C GLU A 182 -22.59 39.85 7.93
N ASN A 183 -21.35 40.26 8.21
CA ASN A 183 -20.41 40.60 7.15
C ASN A 183 -19.96 39.33 6.42
N ASP A 184 -20.14 39.30 5.10
CA ASP A 184 -19.56 38.25 4.28
C ASP A 184 -18.02 38.33 4.23
N LEU A 185 -17.40 37.23 3.84
CA LEU A 185 -15.94 37.08 3.81
C LEU A 185 -15.25 38.14 2.97
N ILE A 186 -15.79 38.46 1.79
CA ILE A 186 -15.16 39.40 0.85
C ILE A 186 -15.20 40.81 1.43
N SER A 187 -16.37 41.23 1.93
CA SER A 187 -16.57 42.52 2.57
C SER A 187 -15.71 42.67 3.82
N ALA A 188 -15.56 41.60 4.61
CA ALA A 188 -14.69 41.58 5.78
C ALA A 188 -13.21 41.73 5.39
N VAL A 189 -12.74 41.04 4.34
CA VAL A 189 -11.35 41.15 3.86
C VAL A 189 -11.06 42.55 3.31
N VAL A 190 -11.91 43.07 2.42
CA VAL A 190 -11.74 44.41 1.80
C VAL A 190 -11.89 45.52 2.85
N GLY A 191 -12.80 45.35 3.80
CA GLY A 191 -13.01 46.27 4.91
C GLY A 191 -11.93 46.22 5.99
N GLY A 192 -10.89 45.39 5.85
CA GLY A 192 -9.79 45.28 6.81
C GLY A 192 -10.21 44.73 8.16
N ALA A 193 -11.21 43.85 8.19
CA ALA A 193 -11.70 43.24 9.42
C ALA A 193 -10.58 42.51 10.16
N VAL A 194 -10.62 42.62 11.48
CA VAL A 194 -9.70 41.97 12.41
C VAL A 194 -10.45 40.86 13.12
N LEU A 195 -9.80 39.70 13.25
CA LEU A 195 -10.37 38.52 13.90
C LEU A 195 -10.65 38.78 15.38
N GLN A 196 -11.87 38.47 15.79
CA GLN A 196 -12.37 38.60 17.14
C GLN A 196 -12.63 37.24 17.78
N GLN A 197 -12.74 37.23 19.10
CA GLN A 197 -13.09 36.04 19.83
C GLN A 197 -14.50 35.58 19.45
N GLY A 198 -14.64 34.31 19.09
CA GLY A 198 -15.87 33.68 18.65
C GLY A 198 -16.06 33.67 17.13
N ASP A 199 -15.12 34.20 16.34
CA ASP A 199 -15.18 34.09 14.89
C ASP A 199 -14.93 32.65 14.43
N HIS A 200 -15.65 32.22 13.40
CA HIS A 200 -15.49 30.90 12.78
C HIS A 200 -14.90 31.03 11.39
N LEU A 201 -13.87 30.22 11.10
CA LEU A 201 -13.16 30.19 9.83
C LEU A 201 -13.19 28.79 9.24
N ILE A 202 -13.53 28.67 7.96
CA ILE A 202 -13.35 27.42 7.21
C ILE A 202 -12.13 27.57 6.31
N LEU A 203 -11.15 26.70 6.52
CA LEU A 203 -9.82 26.82 5.93
C LEU A 203 -9.42 25.52 5.22
N GLY A 204 -8.86 25.66 4.02
CA GLY A 204 -8.07 24.64 3.36
C GLY A 204 -6.58 24.91 3.54
N THR A 205 -5.80 23.91 3.95
CA THR A 205 -4.33 24.02 4.00
C THR A 205 -3.68 22.95 3.12
N PRO A 206 -2.50 23.19 2.54
CA PRO A 206 -1.81 22.18 1.77
C PRO A 206 -1.40 21.03 2.70
N PRO A 207 -1.43 19.79 2.23
CA PRO A 207 -0.99 18.66 3.03
C PRO A 207 0.48 18.84 3.40
N LYS A 208 0.80 18.75 4.70
CA LYS A 208 2.19 18.76 5.18
C LYS A 208 2.83 17.42 4.83
N VAL A 209 3.59 17.37 3.74
CA VAL A 209 4.43 16.22 3.44
C VAL A 209 5.65 16.28 4.36
N LYS A 210 5.88 15.26 5.19
CA LYS A 210 7.15 15.13 5.92
C LYS A 210 8.24 14.94 4.87
N ASN A 211 9.01 15.99 4.58
CA ASN A 211 10.21 15.87 3.77
C ASN A 211 11.22 15.02 4.55
N SER A 212 11.21 13.70 4.33
CA SER A 212 12.28 12.82 4.80
C SER A 212 13.56 13.15 4.03
N ARG A 213 14.28 14.18 4.48
CA ARG A 213 15.67 14.46 4.08
C ARG A 213 16.66 13.33 4.48
N PHE A 214 16.18 12.24 5.08
CA PHE A 214 16.97 11.08 5.52
C PHE A 214 16.77 9.82 4.66
N SER A 215 16.31 9.95 3.42
CA SER A 215 16.07 8.80 2.51
C SER A 215 17.33 7.95 2.26
N PHE A 216 18.52 8.54 2.19
CA PHE A 216 19.75 7.77 1.96
C PHE A 216 20.15 6.93 3.17
N PHE A 217 20.19 7.52 4.38
CA PHE A 217 20.58 6.81 5.59
C PHE A 217 19.54 5.78 6.06
N GLN A 218 18.24 6.01 5.82
CA GLN A 218 17.21 4.99 6.05
C GLN A 218 17.28 3.85 5.04
N LYS A 219 17.52 4.12 3.75
CA LYS A 219 17.77 3.08 2.74
C LYS A 219 19.04 2.28 3.08
N PHE A 220 20.10 2.95 3.53
CA PHE A 220 21.36 2.32 3.93
C PHE A 220 21.20 1.50 5.23
N ARG A 221 20.46 2.01 6.23
CA ARG A 221 20.08 1.22 7.42
C ARG A 221 19.19 0.03 7.07
N LYS A 222 18.26 0.16 6.12
CA LYS A 222 17.43 -0.96 5.62
C LYS A 222 18.30 -1.99 4.91
N ALA A 223 19.26 -1.56 4.08
CA ALA A 223 20.24 -2.45 3.43
C ALA A 223 21.12 -3.19 4.45
N ILE A 224 21.66 -2.49 5.45
CA ILE A 224 22.47 -3.09 6.53
C ILE A 224 21.64 -4.02 7.42
N ALA A 225 20.38 -3.69 7.71
CA ALA A 225 19.50 -4.56 8.48
C ALA A 225 19.18 -5.86 7.72
N ASN A 226 18.98 -5.79 6.40
CA ASN A 226 18.77 -6.97 5.55
C ASN A 226 20.03 -7.86 5.47
N LEU A 227 21.24 -7.30 5.62
CA LEU A 227 22.47 -8.09 5.71
C LEU A 227 22.49 -9.02 6.94
N ARG A 228 21.83 -8.66 8.06
CA ARG A 228 21.78 -9.52 9.25
C ARG A 228 20.89 -10.75 9.05
N GLN A 229 19.81 -10.62 8.27
CA GLN A 229 18.92 -11.75 7.94
C GLN A 229 19.56 -12.70 6.92
N TYR A 230 20.54 -12.20 6.15
CA TYR A 230 21.40 -12.98 5.26
C TYR A 230 22.32 -13.96 6.01
N GLN A 231 22.55 -13.78 7.31
CA GLN A 231 23.48 -14.58 8.10
C GLN A 231 23.13 -16.07 8.16
N HIS A 232 21.85 -16.45 8.02
CA HIS A 232 21.46 -17.87 8.07
C HIS A 232 21.82 -18.66 6.80
N HIS A 233 21.91 -18.00 5.63
CA HIS A 233 22.32 -18.65 4.37
C HIS A 233 23.81 -18.43 4.07
N VAL A 234 24.39 -17.32 4.54
CA VAL A 234 25.84 -17.09 4.40
C VAL A 234 26.65 -18.10 5.21
N ARG A 235 26.19 -18.52 6.39
CA ARG A 235 26.90 -19.51 7.23
C ARG A 235 27.26 -20.80 6.47
N PRO A 236 26.30 -21.57 5.91
CA PRO A 236 26.64 -22.78 5.17
C PRO A 236 27.51 -22.50 3.94
N MET A 237 27.28 -21.40 3.22
CA MET A 237 28.14 -21.00 2.09
C MET A 237 29.58 -20.70 2.51
N THR A 238 29.76 -20.01 3.65
CA THR A 238 31.10 -19.74 4.21
C THR A 238 31.80 -21.00 4.69
N PHE A 239 31.07 -21.96 5.27
CA PHE A 239 31.64 -23.25 5.65
C PHE A 239 32.11 -24.07 4.45
N VAL A 240 31.32 -24.10 3.37
CA VAL A 240 31.67 -24.83 2.14
C VAL A 240 32.85 -24.18 1.41
N MET A 241 32.87 -22.83 1.30
CA MET A 241 34.03 -22.13 0.73
C MET A 241 35.30 -22.29 1.59
N LEU A 242 35.18 -22.28 2.91
CA LEU A 242 36.30 -22.54 3.81
C LEU A 242 36.81 -23.98 3.66
N ALA A 243 35.91 -24.97 3.58
CA ALA A 243 36.27 -26.37 3.36
C ALA A 243 37.00 -26.57 2.03
N LEU A 244 36.54 -25.91 0.95
CA LEU A 244 37.23 -25.94 -0.35
C LEU A 244 38.64 -25.35 -0.25
N LEU A 245 38.79 -24.19 0.40
CA LEU A 245 40.09 -23.54 0.57
C LEU A 245 41.05 -24.39 1.42
N VAL A 246 40.55 -24.98 2.51
CA VAL A 246 41.33 -25.91 3.35
C VAL A 246 41.76 -27.14 2.56
N THR A 247 40.87 -27.71 1.74
CA THR A 247 41.19 -28.87 0.88
C THR A 247 42.31 -28.53 -0.11
N ILE A 248 42.25 -27.36 -0.75
CA ILE A 248 43.28 -26.87 -1.66
C ILE A 248 44.60 -26.61 -0.92
N CYS A 249 44.56 -26.00 0.27
CA CYS A 249 45.76 -25.73 1.07
C CYS A 249 46.43 -27.02 1.55
N ILE A 250 45.67 -28.01 2.03
CA ILE A 250 46.20 -29.31 2.45
C ILE A 250 46.86 -30.02 1.26
N ALA A 251 46.17 -30.08 0.11
CA ALA A 251 46.74 -30.67 -1.10
C ALA A 251 48.04 -29.96 -1.53
N THR A 252 48.03 -28.63 -1.59
CA THR A 252 49.19 -27.82 -1.99
C THR A 252 50.37 -28.05 -1.05
N PHE A 253 50.12 -28.05 0.26
CA PHE A 253 51.15 -28.30 1.27
C PHE A 253 51.73 -29.71 1.16
N THR A 254 50.89 -30.74 0.99
CA THR A 254 51.34 -32.12 0.81
C THR A 254 52.22 -32.26 -0.43
N TYR A 255 51.89 -31.64 -1.56
CA TYR A 255 52.71 -31.75 -2.77
C TYR A 255 54.04 -31.00 -2.67
N VAL A 256 54.07 -29.83 -2.05
CA VAL A 256 55.33 -29.09 -1.78
C VAL A 256 56.23 -29.87 -0.82
N PHE A 257 55.65 -30.51 0.20
CA PHE A 257 56.41 -31.25 1.19
C PHE A 257 57.02 -32.54 0.64
N VAL A 258 56.31 -33.24 -0.26
CA VAL A 258 56.80 -34.50 -0.84
C VAL A 258 57.82 -34.27 -1.94
N ASN A 259 57.60 -33.26 -2.77
CA ASN A 259 58.45 -32.95 -3.92
C ASN A 259 59.10 -31.58 -3.70
N PHE A 260 60.27 -31.60 -3.06
CA PHE A 260 61.02 -30.39 -2.69
C PHE A 260 61.44 -29.50 -3.88
N ASP A 261 61.36 -30.01 -5.11
CA ASP A 261 61.71 -29.29 -6.35
C ASP A 261 60.52 -28.58 -7.03
N LEU A 262 59.28 -28.73 -6.52
CA LEU A 262 58.11 -28.04 -7.05
C LEU A 262 57.98 -26.63 -6.47
N SER A 263 57.83 -25.64 -7.35
CA SER A 263 57.39 -24.30 -6.94
C SER A 263 56.02 -24.36 -6.26
N ILE A 264 55.81 -23.51 -5.26
CA ILE A 264 54.52 -23.38 -4.56
C ILE A 264 53.39 -23.07 -5.56
N VAL A 265 53.67 -22.30 -6.61
CA VAL A 265 52.70 -21.96 -7.66
C VAL A 265 52.31 -23.20 -8.46
N ASP A 266 53.27 -24.06 -8.79
CA ASP A 266 53.05 -25.30 -9.54
C ASP A 266 52.26 -26.32 -8.70
N ALA A 267 52.56 -26.41 -7.39
CA ALA A 267 51.82 -27.26 -6.48
C ALA A 267 50.36 -26.80 -6.28
N LEU A 268 50.11 -25.48 -6.26
CA LEU A 268 48.76 -24.93 -6.19
C LEU A 268 47.99 -25.21 -7.49
N TYR A 269 48.61 -24.96 -8.65
CA TYR A 269 48.03 -25.27 -9.95
C TYR A 269 47.66 -26.75 -10.05
N PHE A 270 48.57 -27.64 -9.64
CA PHE A 270 48.33 -29.08 -9.60
C PHE A 270 47.18 -29.44 -8.64
N SER A 271 47.16 -28.87 -7.43
CA SER A 271 46.11 -29.13 -6.43
C SER A 271 44.72 -28.75 -6.91
N VAL A 272 44.58 -27.56 -7.50
CA VAL A 272 43.30 -27.10 -8.06
C VAL A 272 42.88 -27.97 -9.25
N GLY A 273 43.82 -28.33 -10.13
CA GLY A 273 43.56 -29.22 -11.27
C GLY A 273 43.05 -30.60 -10.86
N MET A 274 43.61 -31.18 -9.79
CA MET A 274 43.14 -32.47 -9.26
C MET A 274 41.79 -32.36 -8.55
N ILE A 275 41.59 -31.36 -7.69
CA ILE A 275 40.33 -31.14 -6.94
C ILE A 275 39.14 -30.87 -7.88
N THR A 276 39.37 -30.16 -8.98
CA THR A 276 38.35 -29.85 -10.00
C THR A 276 38.15 -30.95 -11.04
N GLY A 277 39.03 -31.95 -11.08
CA GLY A 277 39.01 -33.02 -12.08
C GLY A 277 39.49 -32.58 -13.47
N ALA A 278 40.05 -31.38 -13.61
CA ALA A 278 40.63 -30.88 -14.86
C ALA A 278 41.99 -31.55 -15.20
N GLY A 279 42.60 -32.24 -14.24
CA GLY A 279 43.94 -32.81 -14.37
C GLY A 279 45.05 -31.79 -14.12
N GLY A 280 46.29 -32.27 -14.02
CA GLY A 280 47.48 -31.46 -13.72
C GLY A 280 48.73 -32.05 -14.38
N LYS A 281 49.93 -31.64 -13.96
CA LYS A 281 51.21 -32.24 -14.39
C LYS A 281 51.26 -33.72 -14.01
N GLU A 282 50.96 -34.61 -14.97
CA GLU A 282 50.89 -36.07 -14.79
C GLU A 282 52.21 -36.67 -14.26
N GLU A 283 53.35 -36.07 -14.61
CA GLU A 283 54.69 -36.41 -14.12
C GLU A 283 54.78 -36.38 -12.58
N VAL A 284 54.07 -35.46 -11.93
CA VAL A 284 54.06 -35.34 -10.45
C VAL A 284 53.34 -36.52 -9.80
N ALA A 285 52.37 -37.14 -10.50
CA ALA A 285 51.64 -38.30 -10.00
C ALA A 285 52.33 -39.62 -10.38
N GLU A 286 52.96 -39.72 -11.55
CA GLU A 286 53.59 -40.95 -12.05
C GLU A 286 54.79 -41.38 -11.20
N PHE A 287 55.68 -40.44 -10.88
CA PHE A 287 56.89 -40.69 -10.08
C PHE A 287 56.67 -40.59 -8.56
N ALA A 288 55.44 -40.31 -8.12
CA ALA A 288 55.15 -40.18 -6.70
C ALA A 288 55.05 -41.54 -5.98
N PRO A 289 55.41 -41.60 -4.69
CA PRO A 289 55.17 -42.75 -3.83
C PRO A 289 53.70 -43.19 -3.81
N ASP A 290 53.44 -44.49 -3.63
CA ASP A 290 52.08 -45.07 -3.68
C ASP A 290 51.10 -44.40 -2.70
N TRP A 291 51.57 -43.97 -1.53
CA TRP A 291 50.73 -43.27 -0.55
C TRP A 291 50.25 -41.90 -1.04
N VAL A 292 51.02 -41.21 -1.88
CA VAL A 292 50.65 -39.93 -2.50
C VAL A 292 49.61 -40.17 -3.59
N LYS A 293 49.75 -41.25 -4.37
CA LYS A 293 48.74 -41.64 -5.38
C LYS A 293 47.38 -41.91 -4.73
N VAL A 294 47.37 -42.64 -3.61
CA VAL A 294 46.15 -42.88 -2.81
C VAL A 294 45.60 -41.57 -2.24
N PHE A 295 46.44 -40.69 -1.70
CA PHE A 295 46.04 -39.37 -1.21
C PHE A 295 45.38 -38.53 -2.31
N THR A 296 46.01 -38.45 -3.48
CA THR A 296 45.51 -37.72 -4.65
C THR A 296 44.14 -38.24 -5.07
N ALA A 297 43.97 -39.58 -5.15
CA ALA A 297 42.68 -40.19 -5.49
C ALA A 297 41.58 -39.83 -4.47
N VAL A 298 41.88 -39.84 -3.17
CA VAL A 298 40.93 -39.44 -2.12
C VAL A 298 40.58 -37.96 -2.24
N MET A 299 41.57 -37.09 -2.48
CA MET A 299 41.35 -35.65 -2.61
C MET A 299 40.53 -35.28 -3.84
N MET A 300 40.60 -36.05 -4.93
CA MET A 300 39.71 -35.88 -6.10
C MET A 300 38.24 -36.15 -5.74
N VAL A 301 37.95 -37.21 -4.98
CA VAL A 301 36.57 -37.54 -4.56
C VAL A 301 36.04 -36.48 -3.59
N VAL A 302 36.84 -36.06 -2.62
CA VAL A 302 36.48 -34.99 -1.67
C VAL A 302 36.26 -33.67 -2.41
N GLY A 303 37.15 -33.32 -3.34
CA GLY A 303 37.05 -32.12 -4.17
C GLY A 303 35.77 -32.07 -5.00
N ALA A 304 35.45 -33.15 -5.71
CA ALA A 304 34.21 -33.28 -6.48
C ALA A 304 32.96 -33.11 -5.61
N GLY A 305 32.95 -33.69 -4.40
CA GLY A 305 31.85 -33.54 -3.44
C GLY A 305 31.68 -32.10 -2.97
N VAL A 306 32.76 -31.43 -2.57
CA VAL A 306 32.73 -30.03 -2.09
C VAL A 306 32.30 -29.08 -3.22
N ILE A 307 32.80 -29.27 -4.44
CA ILE A 307 32.41 -28.49 -5.61
C ILE A 307 30.94 -28.73 -5.96
N GLY A 308 30.46 -29.97 -5.92
CA GLY A 308 29.05 -30.31 -6.16
C GLY A 308 28.11 -29.64 -5.16
N ILE A 309 28.47 -29.63 -3.87
CA ILE A 309 27.73 -28.92 -2.82
C ILE A 309 27.77 -27.40 -3.07
N CYS A 310 28.93 -26.85 -3.45
CA CYS A 310 29.07 -25.44 -3.79
C CYS A 310 28.16 -25.06 -4.96
N TYR A 311 28.14 -25.85 -6.04
CA TYR A 311 27.26 -25.65 -7.18
C TYR A 311 25.79 -25.73 -6.79
N ALA A 312 25.38 -26.71 -5.98
CA ALA A 312 24.01 -26.83 -5.49
C ALA A 312 23.55 -25.61 -4.69
N LEU A 313 24.42 -25.08 -3.80
CA LEU A 313 24.14 -23.88 -3.01
C LEU A 313 24.08 -22.62 -3.88
N ILE A 314 25.01 -22.47 -4.84
CA ILE A 314 24.99 -21.35 -5.78
C ILE A 314 23.74 -21.41 -6.66
N ASN A 315 23.35 -22.59 -7.12
CA ASN A 315 22.15 -22.76 -7.92
C ASN A 315 20.87 -22.47 -7.12
N ASP A 316 20.75 -22.95 -5.87
CA ASP A 316 19.63 -22.60 -4.99
C ASP A 316 19.59 -21.10 -4.69
N PHE A 317 20.76 -20.46 -4.60
CA PHE A 317 20.88 -19.01 -4.49
C PHE A 317 20.41 -18.27 -5.75
N ILE A 318 20.79 -18.70 -6.96
CA ILE A 318 20.45 -18.02 -8.21
C ILE A 318 18.99 -18.30 -8.63
N LEU A 319 18.54 -19.56 -8.55
CA LEU A 319 17.19 -20.01 -8.94
C LEU A 319 16.15 -19.77 -7.84
N GLY A 320 16.57 -19.46 -6.61
CA GLY A 320 15.69 -19.25 -5.48
C GLY A 320 14.65 -18.15 -5.74
N SER A 321 13.46 -18.54 -6.19
CA SER A 321 12.23 -17.75 -6.16
C SER A 321 11.92 -17.21 -4.75
N ARG A 322 12.56 -17.78 -3.72
CA ARG A 322 12.55 -17.36 -2.31
C ARG A 322 13.29 -16.05 -2.04
N ILE A 323 14.23 -15.61 -2.87
CA ILE A 323 14.92 -14.31 -2.69
C ILE A 323 13.90 -13.16 -2.69
N ARG A 324 12.86 -13.24 -3.52
CA ARG A 324 11.78 -12.23 -3.53
C ARG A 324 10.87 -12.30 -2.30
N GLN A 325 10.63 -13.47 -1.73
CA GLN A 325 9.80 -13.60 -0.52
C GLN A 325 10.51 -13.15 0.76
N PHE A 326 11.84 -13.29 0.85
CA PHE A 326 12.60 -12.86 2.03
C PHE A 326 13.06 -11.40 1.98
N TRP A 327 13.25 -10.82 0.78
CA TRP A 327 13.47 -9.37 0.62
C TRP A 327 12.24 -8.53 0.99
N ASP A 328 11.06 -9.16 1.08
CA ASP A 328 9.76 -8.54 1.33
C ASP A 328 9.39 -8.43 2.83
N ALA A 329 10.27 -8.83 3.75
CA ALA A 329 10.06 -8.61 5.18
C ALA A 329 10.33 -7.13 5.52
N THR A 330 9.40 -6.27 5.11
CA THR A 330 9.43 -4.85 5.44
C THR A 330 9.58 -4.70 6.95
N LYS A 331 10.65 -4.06 7.40
CA LYS A 331 10.88 -3.86 8.83
C LYS A 331 9.74 -3.07 9.46
N ILE A 332 9.17 -3.60 10.53
CA ILE A 332 8.20 -2.91 11.37
C ILE A 332 8.91 -1.71 12.05
N PRO A 333 8.41 -0.47 11.87
CA PRO A 333 8.89 0.71 12.57
C PRO A 333 8.80 0.55 14.09
N ASN A 334 9.74 1.17 14.81
CA ASN A 334 9.79 1.06 16.27
C ASN A 334 9.14 2.25 16.99
N GLN A 335 8.95 3.39 16.32
CA GLN A 335 8.42 4.62 16.90
C GLN A 335 7.97 5.59 15.82
N ASN A 336 7.10 6.54 16.19
CA ASN A 336 6.60 7.62 15.32
C ASN A 336 5.93 7.11 14.04
N HIS A 337 5.18 6.01 14.17
CA HIS A 337 4.50 5.34 13.08
C HIS A 337 2.99 5.22 13.34
N TYR A 338 2.26 4.92 12.28
CA TYR A 338 0.81 4.77 12.31
C TYR A 338 0.47 3.30 12.20
N VAL A 339 -0.38 2.80 13.09
CA VAL A 339 -0.90 1.43 13.02
C VAL A 339 -2.25 1.49 12.32
N ILE A 340 -2.54 0.55 11.43
CA ILE A 340 -3.85 0.42 10.79
C ILE A 340 -4.36 -0.98 11.05
N CYS A 341 -5.55 -1.08 11.63
CA CYS A 341 -6.19 -2.37 11.89
C CYS A 341 -7.15 -2.73 10.76
N GLY A 342 -6.83 -3.79 10.02
CA GLY A 342 -7.57 -4.28 8.87
C GLY A 342 -7.07 -3.68 7.56
N LEU A 343 -6.59 -4.54 6.66
CA LEU A 343 -6.21 -4.21 5.30
C LEU A 343 -7.43 -4.35 4.37
N GLY A 344 -8.50 -3.65 4.70
CA GLY A 344 -9.69 -3.56 3.86
C GLY A 344 -9.55 -2.50 2.77
N GLY A 345 -10.66 -2.24 2.08
CA GLY A 345 -10.70 -1.20 1.06
C GLY A 345 -10.31 0.19 1.58
N MET A 346 -10.84 0.53 2.76
CA MET A 346 -10.51 1.72 3.54
C MET A 346 -9.08 1.67 4.08
N GLY A 347 -8.70 0.57 4.75
CA GLY A 347 -7.39 0.44 5.38
C GLY A 347 -6.24 0.61 4.40
N MET A 348 -6.32 -0.01 3.22
CA MET A 348 -5.33 0.18 2.16
C MET A 348 -5.29 1.64 1.64
N ALA A 349 -6.45 2.29 1.51
CA ALA A 349 -6.51 3.67 1.06
C ALA A 349 -5.90 4.64 2.10
N ILE A 350 -6.17 4.44 3.39
CA ILE A 350 -5.56 5.20 4.50
C ILE A 350 -4.05 4.96 4.53
N ALA A 351 -3.63 3.69 4.47
CA ALA A 351 -2.22 3.29 4.45
C ALA A 351 -1.46 3.98 3.32
N ARG A 352 -2.04 3.98 2.12
CA ARG A 352 -1.48 4.65 0.94
C ARG A 352 -1.36 6.16 1.16
N GLN A 353 -2.40 6.80 1.69
CA GLN A 353 -2.40 8.25 1.94
C GLN A 353 -1.31 8.67 2.92
N LEU A 354 -1.22 7.99 4.07
CA LEU A 354 -0.19 8.27 5.08
C LEU A 354 1.22 7.99 4.53
N HIS A 355 1.38 6.89 3.81
CA HIS A 355 2.66 6.53 3.19
C HIS A 355 3.12 7.57 2.15
N GLN A 356 2.21 8.05 1.28
CA GLN A 356 2.52 9.09 0.29
C GLN A 356 2.89 10.43 0.92
N GLN A 357 2.39 10.71 2.13
CA GLN A 357 2.76 11.89 2.92
C GLN A 357 4.09 11.73 3.68
N GLY A 358 4.73 10.56 3.58
CA GLY A 358 6.04 10.26 4.14
C GLY A 358 6.02 9.72 5.57
N TYR A 359 4.87 9.26 6.05
CA TYR A 359 4.75 8.63 7.37
C TYR A 359 5.04 7.14 7.30
N ASP A 360 5.67 6.62 8.36
CA ASP A 360 5.86 5.19 8.56
C ASP A 360 4.52 4.56 8.99
N VAL A 361 4.11 3.47 8.33
CA VAL A 361 2.80 2.83 8.54
C VAL A 361 3.00 1.33 8.74
N VAL A 362 2.22 0.73 9.63
CA VAL A 362 2.12 -0.72 9.84
C VAL A 362 0.66 -1.12 9.73
N VAL A 363 0.38 -2.22 9.03
CA VAL A 363 -0.98 -2.75 8.94
C VAL A 363 -1.09 -4.09 9.65
N LEU A 364 -2.13 -4.28 10.45
CA LEU A 364 -2.55 -5.57 11.00
C LEU A 364 -3.67 -6.13 10.14
N GLU A 365 -3.55 -7.37 9.70
CA GLU A 365 -4.56 -8.04 8.87
C GLU A 365 -4.72 -9.49 9.30
N THR A 366 -5.95 -9.98 9.49
CA THR A 366 -6.18 -11.36 9.90
C THR A 366 -6.16 -12.34 8.74
N ASN A 367 -6.59 -11.91 7.55
CA ASN A 367 -6.74 -12.78 6.39
C ASN A 367 -5.45 -12.87 5.56
N HIS A 368 -4.84 -14.06 5.57
CA HIS A 368 -3.62 -14.37 4.82
C HIS A 368 -3.77 -14.32 3.29
N GLU A 369 -5.00 -14.38 2.77
CA GLU A 369 -5.32 -14.32 1.35
C GLU A 369 -5.96 -12.98 0.94
N ASN A 370 -5.88 -11.96 1.80
CA ASN A 370 -6.44 -10.66 1.49
C ASN A 370 -5.82 -10.09 0.20
N ARG A 371 -6.68 -9.70 -0.75
CA ARG A 371 -6.32 -9.15 -2.06
C ARG A 371 -5.37 -7.94 -2.01
N PHE A 372 -5.35 -7.20 -0.90
CA PHE A 372 -4.55 -5.99 -0.72
C PHE A 372 -3.14 -6.25 -0.22
N LEU A 373 -2.80 -7.47 0.21
CA LEU A 373 -1.47 -7.79 0.75
C LEU A 373 -0.36 -7.47 -0.26
N ARG A 374 -0.57 -7.80 -1.53
CA ARG A 374 0.38 -7.49 -2.61
C ARG A 374 0.54 -5.98 -2.82
N SER A 375 -0.56 -5.23 -2.74
CA SER A 375 -0.54 -3.77 -2.89
C SER A 375 0.19 -3.08 -1.73
N ALA A 376 -0.03 -3.55 -0.50
CA ALA A 376 0.70 -3.03 0.68
C ALA A 376 2.20 -3.34 0.58
N ARG A 377 2.57 -4.57 0.20
CA ARG A 377 3.98 -4.96 -0.01
C ARG A 377 4.65 -4.20 -1.14
N ALA A 378 3.96 -3.98 -2.27
CA ALA A 378 4.49 -3.19 -3.38
C ALA A 378 4.80 -1.73 -2.99
N LEU A 379 4.09 -1.19 -2.01
CA LEU A 379 4.38 0.13 -1.42
C LEU A 379 5.45 0.07 -0.33
N GLY A 380 5.96 -1.11 0.03
CA GLY A 380 6.88 -1.27 1.15
C GLY A 380 6.25 -0.91 2.49
N ILE A 381 4.95 -1.23 2.67
CA ILE A 381 4.24 -1.12 3.94
C ILE A 381 4.26 -2.50 4.62
N PRO A 382 4.81 -2.63 5.85
CA PRO A 382 4.76 -3.87 6.61
C PRO A 382 3.33 -4.27 6.95
N VAL A 383 3.01 -5.55 6.75
CA VAL A 383 1.75 -6.14 7.15
C VAL A 383 2.00 -7.28 8.13
N ILE A 384 1.45 -7.17 9.33
CA ILE A 384 1.48 -8.20 10.37
C ILE A 384 0.20 -9.02 10.24
N LEU A 385 0.35 -10.33 10.01
CA LEU A 385 -0.79 -11.22 9.88
C LEU A 385 -1.27 -11.66 11.25
N ALA A 386 -2.17 -10.89 11.85
CA ALA A 386 -2.62 -11.09 13.22
C ALA A 386 -3.97 -10.40 13.48
N ASP A 387 -4.64 -10.85 14.54
CA ASP A 387 -5.92 -10.27 14.98
C ASP A 387 -5.69 -9.03 15.84
N ALA A 388 -6.15 -7.88 15.35
CA ALA A 388 -6.03 -6.60 16.05
C ALA A 388 -6.83 -6.54 17.37
N SER A 389 -7.78 -7.45 17.59
CA SER A 389 -8.47 -7.58 18.88
C SER A 389 -7.58 -8.18 19.99
N VAL A 390 -6.46 -8.81 19.61
CA VAL A 390 -5.53 -9.45 20.53
C VAL A 390 -4.39 -8.49 20.91
N SER A 391 -4.21 -8.28 22.22
CA SER A 391 -3.22 -7.31 22.72
C SER A 391 -1.78 -7.62 22.31
N ASN A 392 -1.41 -8.90 22.19
CA ASN A 392 -0.06 -9.30 21.73
C ASN A 392 0.20 -8.85 20.29
N SER A 393 -0.81 -8.93 19.42
CA SER A 393 -0.70 -8.50 18.03
C SER A 393 -0.48 -6.99 17.90
N LEU A 394 -1.10 -6.20 18.79
CA LEU A 394 -0.84 -4.76 18.87
C LEU A 394 0.57 -4.45 19.40
N ARG A 395 1.11 -5.29 20.29
CA ARG A 395 2.50 -5.16 20.77
C ARG A 395 3.51 -5.47 19.66
N ASP A 396 3.24 -6.47 18.83
CA ASP A 396 4.06 -6.77 17.65
C ASP A 396 4.10 -5.60 16.64
N ALA A 397 3.04 -4.79 16.62
CA ALA A 397 2.97 -3.54 15.86
C ALA A 397 3.59 -2.32 16.59
N HIS A 398 4.21 -2.52 17.76
CA HIS A 398 4.77 -1.46 18.61
C HIS A 398 3.79 -0.32 18.91
N ILE A 399 2.53 -0.66 19.23
CA ILE A 399 1.46 0.33 19.45
C ILE A 399 1.80 1.40 20.50
N THR A 400 2.57 1.07 21.53
CA THR A 400 2.96 2.01 22.59
C THR A 400 3.83 3.17 22.12
N GLN A 401 4.48 3.02 20.96
CA GLN A 401 5.33 4.04 20.34
C GLN A 401 4.71 4.60 19.05
N ALA A 402 3.47 4.21 18.73
CA ALA A 402 2.73 4.70 17.58
C ALA A 402 2.16 6.11 17.85
N GLU A 403 2.03 6.93 16.81
CA GLU A 403 1.39 8.25 16.90
C GLU A 403 -0.15 8.10 16.93
N ALA A 404 -0.69 7.15 16.18
CA ALA A 404 -2.12 6.85 16.11
C ALA A 404 -2.40 5.41 15.64
N LEU A 405 -3.64 4.96 15.85
CA LEU A 405 -4.19 3.67 15.43
C LEU A 405 -5.50 3.85 14.63
#